data_AF-A0A920F442-F1
#
_entry.id   AF-A0A920F442-F1
#
_cell.length_a   1.000
_cell.length_b   1.000
_cell.length_c   1.000
_cell.angle_alpha   90.00
_cell.angle_beta   90.00
_cell.angle_gamma   90.00
#
_symmetry.space_group_name_H-M   'P 1'
#
loop_
_entity.id
_entity.type
_entity.pdbx_description
1 polymer ?
#
loop_
_entity_poly.entity_id
_entity_poly.type
_entity_poly.pdbx_seq_one_letter_code
_entity_poly.pdbx_strand_id
1 'polypeptide(L)'
;MTLNLRNLRKTDRRHFLAGSVALLTTAIAGRAGAAGRTYKSQNEDDKPKLELCRLRRTEYADGGTNCFYKRQSGGKDALIKVDDQKVRCQSEYLCKRIK
;
A
#
# COMPACT_ATOMS: atom_id res chain seq x y z
N MET A 1 -16.99 91.60 -6.56
CA MET A 1 -16.88 90.86 -5.29
C MET A 1 -15.65 89.98 -5.36
N THR A 2 -14.64 90.28 -4.54
CA THR A 2 -13.29 89.70 -4.59
C THR A 2 -13.17 88.59 -3.55
N LEU A 3 -12.95 87.34 -4.00
CA LEU A 3 -12.71 86.19 -3.12
C LEU A 3 -11.20 86.01 -2.92
N ASN A 4 -10.73 86.33 -1.71
CA ASN A 4 -9.39 85.98 -1.22
C ASN A 4 -9.48 84.67 -0.42
N LEU A 5 -8.99 83.57 -0.98
CA LEU A 5 -8.77 82.31 -0.26
C LEU A 5 -7.25 82.06 -0.17
N ARG A 6 -6.66 82.53 0.93
CA ARG A 6 -5.28 82.21 1.33
C ARG A 6 -5.34 81.12 2.41
N ASN A 7 -5.04 79.89 2.04
CA ASN A 7 -3.84 79.15 2.49
C ASN A 7 -4.02 77.66 2.29
N LEU A 8 -3.24 77.15 1.35
CA LEU A 8 -2.94 75.75 1.12
C LEU A 8 -1.78 75.37 2.06
N ARG A 9 -1.94 74.40 2.96
CA ARG A 9 -0.78 73.59 3.38
C ARG A 9 -1.16 72.26 4.03
N LYS A 10 -0.66 71.22 3.34
CA LYS A 10 -0.17 69.93 3.86
C LYS A 10 -1.17 68.78 4.01
N THR A 11 -1.42 68.20 2.85
CA THR A 11 -1.54 66.77 2.59
C THR A 11 -0.58 65.90 3.42
N ASP A 12 -1.08 64.71 3.75
CA ASP A 12 -0.36 63.42 3.73
C ASP A 12 0.55 63.02 4.90
N ARG A 13 -0.02 62.17 5.79
CA ARG A 13 0.58 60.95 6.34
C ARG A 13 -0.27 60.53 7.53
N ARG A 14 -0.91 59.35 7.45
CA ARG A 14 -1.42 58.50 8.56
C ARG A 14 -2.78 57.85 8.27
N HIS A 15 -3.28 57.88 7.03
CA HIS A 15 -4.21 56.85 6.56
C HIS A 15 -3.54 55.49 6.27
N PHE A 16 -2.26 55.33 6.61
CA PHE A 16 -1.48 54.08 6.51
C PHE A 16 -1.70 53.09 7.66
N LEU A 17 -2.69 53.32 8.54
CA LEU A 17 -3.10 52.36 9.57
C LEU A 17 -4.53 51.86 9.37
N ALA A 18 -5.07 51.98 8.16
CA ALA A 18 -6.40 51.48 7.79
C ALA A 18 -6.37 50.19 6.94
N GLY A 19 -5.20 49.54 6.77
CA GLY A 19 -5.03 48.56 5.68
C GLY A 19 -4.50 47.16 6.00
N SER A 20 -4.15 46.81 7.24
CA SER A 20 -3.37 45.57 7.49
C SER A 20 -4.00 44.50 8.38
N VAL A 21 -5.17 44.71 8.99
CA VAL A 21 -5.80 43.67 9.84
C VAL A 21 -6.90 42.88 9.11
N ALA A 22 -7.31 43.32 7.91
CA ALA A 22 -8.33 42.63 7.10
C ALA A 22 -7.84 41.38 6.34
N LEU A 23 -6.65 40.84 6.66
CA LEU A 23 -6.07 39.65 6.04
C LEU A 23 -6.12 38.40 6.94
N LEU A 24 -6.90 38.43 8.03
CA LEU A 24 -7.04 37.29 8.95
C LEU A 24 -8.21 36.34 8.61
N THR A 25 -8.65 36.27 7.34
CA THR A 25 -9.83 35.48 6.92
C THR A 25 -9.51 34.27 6.04
N THR A 26 -8.26 33.92 5.77
CA THR A 26 -7.88 32.83 4.84
C THR A 26 -7.30 31.58 5.51
N ALA A 27 -7.72 31.25 6.73
CA ALA A 27 -7.36 29.98 7.37
C ALA A 27 -8.58 29.07 7.58
N ILE A 28 -9.51 29.04 6.60
CA ILE A 28 -10.38 27.86 6.45
C ILE A 28 -9.46 26.76 5.92
N ALA A 29 -8.86 26.02 6.85
CA ALA A 29 -8.21 24.75 6.56
C ALA A 29 -9.27 23.82 5.99
N GLY A 30 -9.46 23.89 4.67
CA GLY A 30 -10.25 22.93 3.92
C GLY A 30 -9.73 21.56 4.30
N ARG A 31 -10.63 20.70 4.78
CA ARG A 31 -10.31 19.31 5.01
C ARG A 31 -9.92 18.74 3.65
N ALA A 32 -8.62 18.71 3.36
CA ALA A 32 -8.06 17.93 2.28
C ALA A 32 -8.34 16.47 2.66
N GLY A 33 -9.52 15.99 2.26
CA GLY A 33 -9.86 14.59 2.31
C GLY A 33 -8.98 13.90 1.30
N ALA A 34 -7.80 13.46 1.72
CA ALA A 34 -7.09 12.40 1.04
C ALA A 34 -8.00 11.17 1.14
N ALA A 35 -8.93 11.04 0.19
CA ALA A 35 -9.59 9.79 -0.07
C ALA A 35 -8.50 8.85 -0.58
N GLY A 36 -7.81 8.21 0.37
CA GLY A 36 -6.91 7.11 0.10
C GLY A 36 -7.74 6.04 -0.55
N ARG A 37 -7.88 6.10 -1.87
CA ARG A 37 -8.48 5.03 -2.66
C ARG A 37 -7.54 3.86 -2.48
N THR A 38 -7.87 3.00 -1.52
CA THR A 38 -7.14 1.76 -1.31
C THR A 38 -7.20 1.03 -2.64
N TYR A 39 -6.02 0.82 -3.24
CA TYR A 39 -5.90 0.16 -4.52
C TYR A 39 -6.60 -1.20 -4.44
N LYS A 40 -7.70 -1.36 -5.19
CA LYS A 40 -8.32 -2.66 -5.40
C LYS A 40 -7.61 -3.30 -6.58
N SER A 41 -6.91 -4.40 -6.34
CA SER A 41 -6.27 -5.17 -7.42
C SER A 41 -7.34 -5.65 -8.39
N GLN A 42 -7.17 -5.33 -9.68
CA GLN A 42 -8.15 -5.61 -10.73
C GLN A 42 -8.44 -7.11 -10.93
N ASN A 43 -7.48 -7.99 -10.58
CA ASN A 43 -7.61 -9.44 -10.70
C ASN A 43 -7.43 -10.10 -9.33
N GLU A 44 -8.54 -10.39 -8.64
CA GLU A 44 -8.51 -11.27 -7.47
C GLU A 44 -8.43 -12.76 -7.86
N ASP A 45 -8.80 -13.10 -9.10
CA ASP A 45 -8.88 -14.47 -9.62
C ASP A 45 -7.53 -15.09 -10.00
N ASP A 46 -6.48 -14.27 -10.17
CA ASP A 46 -5.11 -14.74 -10.48
C ASP A 46 -4.37 -15.26 -9.24
N LYS A 47 -4.98 -15.20 -8.06
CA LYS A 47 -4.35 -15.72 -6.85
C LYS A 47 -4.20 -17.24 -6.97
N PRO A 48 -2.97 -17.78 -6.85
CA PRO A 48 -2.77 -19.22 -6.90
C PRO A 48 -3.54 -19.85 -5.74
N LYS A 49 -4.58 -20.64 -6.07
CA LYS A 49 -5.35 -21.36 -5.07
C LYS A 49 -4.41 -22.35 -4.37
N LEU A 50 -4.27 -22.23 -3.07
CA LEU A 50 -3.47 -23.13 -2.26
C LEU A 50 -4.36 -24.24 -1.70
N GLU A 51 -3.79 -25.43 -1.55
CA GLU A 51 -4.41 -26.52 -0.82
C GLU A 51 -3.39 -27.21 0.09
N LEU A 52 -3.89 -27.98 1.05
CA LEU A 52 -3.05 -28.69 2.01
C LEU A 52 -2.60 -30.02 1.40
N CYS A 53 -1.30 -30.17 1.16
CA CYS A 53 -0.69 -31.41 0.68
C CYS A 53 -0.15 -32.23 1.86
N ARG A 54 -0.46 -33.54 1.89
CA ARG A 54 -0.02 -34.45 2.96
C ARG A 54 1.13 -35.34 2.49
N LEU A 55 2.12 -35.55 3.35
CA LEU A 55 3.26 -36.41 3.04
C LEU A 55 2.77 -37.85 2.83
N ARG A 56 3.14 -38.42 1.68
CA ARG A 56 2.83 -39.80 1.30
C ARG A 56 4.03 -40.71 1.49
N ARG A 57 5.19 -40.28 1.00
CA ARG A 57 6.43 -41.06 1.05
C ARG A 57 7.64 -40.14 1.11
N THR A 58 8.67 -40.62 1.79
CA THR A 58 10.02 -40.06 1.74
C THR A 58 10.94 -41.08 1.09
N GLU A 59 11.73 -40.65 0.12
CA GLU A 59 12.76 -41.47 -0.51
C GLU A 59 14.12 -40.77 -0.33
N TYR A 60 15.09 -41.48 0.23
CA TYR A 60 16.44 -40.97 0.40
C TYR A 60 17.26 -41.37 -0.83
N ALA A 61 17.74 -40.38 -1.58
CA ALA A 61 18.63 -40.57 -2.71
C ALA A 61 20.05 -40.12 -2.32
N ASP A 62 21.07 -40.61 -3.03
CA ASP A 62 22.49 -40.38 -2.70
C ASP A 62 22.88 -38.88 -2.70
N GLY A 63 22.09 -38.03 -3.35
CA GLY A 63 22.26 -36.58 -3.41
C GLY A 63 21.16 -35.75 -2.74
N GLY A 64 20.29 -36.34 -1.90
CA GLY A 64 19.24 -35.58 -1.22
C GLY A 64 18.03 -36.39 -0.77
N THR A 65 17.09 -35.72 -0.13
CA THR A 65 15.82 -36.31 0.32
C THR A 65 14.68 -35.90 -0.61
N ASN A 66 14.00 -36.88 -1.20
CA ASN A 66 12.80 -36.68 -2.01
C ASN A 66 11.55 -36.84 -1.13
N CYS A 67 10.77 -35.78 -1.00
CA CYS A 67 9.51 -35.77 -0.27
C CYS A 67 8.34 -35.79 -1.27
N PHE A 68 7.55 -36.86 -1.26
CA PHE A 68 6.37 -37.01 -2.10
C PHE A 68 5.11 -36.69 -1.31
N TYR A 69 4.33 -35.75 -1.80
CA TYR A 69 3.11 -35.30 -1.14
C TYR A 69 1.87 -35.52 -2.00
N LYS A 70 0.84 -36.06 -1.36
CA LYS A 70 -0.47 -36.29 -1.96
C LYS A 70 -1.30 -35.00 -1.93
N ARG A 71 -1.82 -34.64 -3.10
CA ARG A 71 -2.77 -33.52 -3.30
C ARG A 71 -4.18 -33.90 -2.85
N GLN A 72 -4.92 -32.95 -2.28
CA GLN A 72 -6.31 -33.17 -1.86
C GLN A 72 -7.26 -33.05 -3.05
N SER A 73 -6.93 -32.24 -4.06
CA SER A 73 -7.67 -32.19 -5.32
C SER A 73 -7.53 -33.46 -6.17
N GLY A 74 -6.65 -34.39 -5.78
CA GLY A 74 -6.22 -35.48 -6.65
C GLY A 74 -5.22 -35.02 -7.72
N GLY A 75 -4.77 -35.95 -8.55
CA GLY A 75 -3.76 -35.72 -9.59
C GLY A 75 -2.37 -36.28 -9.24
N LYS A 76 -1.34 -35.73 -9.88
CA LYS A 76 0.05 -36.16 -9.67
C LYS A 76 0.59 -35.66 -8.34
N ASP A 77 1.29 -36.54 -7.61
CA ASP A 77 1.93 -36.20 -6.34
C ASP A 77 2.93 -35.05 -6.53
N ALA A 78 2.98 -34.14 -5.56
CA ALA A 78 3.94 -33.05 -5.55
C ALA A 78 5.29 -33.56 -5.01
N LEU A 79 6.36 -33.34 -5.78
CA LEU A 79 7.72 -33.71 -5.42
C LEU A 79 8.49 -32.49 -4.95
N ILE A 80 9.05 -32.58 -3.74
CA ILE A 80 10.03 -31.63 -3.24
C ILE A 80 11.35 -32.38 -3.12
N LYS A 81 12.38 -31.91 -3.83
CA LYS A 81 13.75 -32.39 -3.70
C LYS A 81 14.48 -31.47 -2.74
N VAL A 82 15.10 -32.06 -1.73
CA VAL A 82 15.95 -31.35 -0.78
C VAL A 82 17.36 -31.88 -0.99
N ASP A 83 18.26 -31.03 -1.46
CA ASP A 83 19.63 -31.44 -1.82
C ASP A 83 20.50 -31.77 -0.57
N ASP A 84 20.01 -31.44 0.63
CA ASP A 84 20.66 -31.78 1.89
C ASP A 84 20.41 -33.24 2.29
N GLN A 85 21.48 -33.92 2.71
CA GLN A 85 21.40 -35.29 3.21
C GLN A 85 20.64 -35.33 4.56
N LYS A 86 19.65 -36.24 4.63
CA LYS A 86 18.88 -36.58 5.85
C LYS A 86 17.98 -35.48 6.41
N VAL A 87 17.44 -34.58 5.57
CA VAL A 87 16.40 -33.64 6.02
C VAL A 87 15.07 -34.37 6.23
N ARG A 88 14.40 -34.09 7.35
CA ARG A 88 13.05 -34.63 7.61
C ARG A 88 12.02 -33.86 6.79
N CYS A 89 11.25 -34.57 5.98
CA CYS A 89 10.07 -34.00 5.32
C CYS A 89 9.04 -33.55 6.37
N GLN A 90 8.41 -32.40 6.13
CA GLN A 90 7.24 -32.00 6.94
C GLN A 90 6.07 -32.96 6.65
N SER A 91 5.20 -33.17 7.64
CA SER A 91 4.03 -34.04 7.48
C SER A 91 2.99 -33.44 6.54
N GLU A 92 2.85 -32.11 6.57
CA GLU A 92 1.88 -31.36 5.78
C GLU A 92 2.49 -30.02 5.35
N TYR A 93 2.11 -29.53 4.17
CA TYR A 93 2.49 -28.18 3.72
C TYR A 93 1.45 -27.63 2.72
N LEU A 94 1.46 -26.32 2.50
CA LEU A 94 0.58 -25.66 1.52
C LEU A 94 1.18 -25.73 0.12
N CYS A 95 0.52 -26.45 -0.78
CA CYS A 95 0.91 -26.61 -2.17
C CYS A 95 -0.03 -25.83 -3.10
N LYS A 96 0.48 -25.40 -4.26
CA LYS A 96 -0.35 -24.77 -5.30
C LYS A 96 -1.28 -25.81 -5.91
N ARG A 97 -2.58 -25.53 -5.94
CA ARG A 97 -3.58 -26.35 -6.63
C ARG A 97 -3.37 -26.26 -8.14
N ILE A 98 -3.20 -27.40 -8.79
CA ILE A 98 -3.17 -27.49 -10.25
C ILE A 98 -4.63 -27.65 -10.69
N LYS A 99 -5.11 -26.76 -11.57
CA LYS A 99 -6.43 -26.86 -12.20
C LYS A 99 -6.41 -27.94 -13.28
#